data_AF-A0A0K8R6L5-F1
#
_entry.id   AF-A0A0K8R6L5-F1
#
_cell.length_a   1.000
_cell.length_b   1.000
_cell.length_c   1.000
_cell.angle_alpha   90.00
_cell.angle_beta   90.00
_cell.angle_gamma   90.00
#
_symmetry.space_group_name_H-M   'P 1'
#
loop_
_entity.id
_entity.type
_entity.pdbx_description
1 polymer ?
#
loop_
_entity_poly.entity_id
_entity_poly.type
_entity_poly.pdbx_seq_one_letter_code
_entity_poly.pdbx_strand_id
1 'polypeptide(L)'
;MAVPELRCQDVDDTAEGDLGLSDEYDRRRCCPPSASMEDLSRTLIVSPVLSAASSFDSLLGANGHQSWTPSPEFSCQDRTSYPDEITFLQSELDICKRLLNAKYLAAHILLKQLLKVSEEKEQGNKINHLKFRDLFKELNTLQYELQCMEEHLRISQQSWLDKLNSIMEENLENKAKLKAQSETIKKLTYTAQVLRRERDELLALTDVKERDVYLQSCMDKFDEWCDSSSLEVAVLAACMCRGPNQEPCKCAHAVSYKQRQLNELTERAKKLEAQMFDNAKTSDIYREAFEVQLAKKQKS
;
A
#
# COMPACT_ATOMS: atom_id res chain seq x y z
N MET A 1 54.07 6.16 -11.61
CA MET A 1 53.16 5.02 -11.80
C MET A 1 51.75 5.57 -11.79
N ALA A 2 51.08 5.51 -12.94
CA ALA A 2 49.72 6.05 -13.11
C ALA A 2 48.70 5.14 -12.42
N VAL A 3 47.76 5.74 -11.69
CA VAL A 3 46.60 5.04 -11.11
C VAL A 3 45.50 5.04 -12.17
N PRO A 4 44.85 3.90 -12.49
CA PRO A 4 43.82 3.86 -13.51
C PRO A 4 42.49 4.43 -12.98
N GLU A 5 41.89 5.27 -13.81
CA GLU A 5 40.55 5.85 -13.65
C GLU A 5 39.49 4.75 -13.80
N LEU A 6 38.80 4.39 -12.71
CA LEU A 6 37.65 3.48 -12.76
C LEU A 6 36.41 4.27 -13.21
N ARG A 7 36.10 4.11 -14.50
CA ARG A 7 34.89 4.61 -15.15
C ARG A 7 33.67 3.85 -14.61
N CYS A 8 32.71 4.58 -14.04
CA CYS A 8 31.38 4.03 -13.77
C CYS A 8 30.75 3.63 -15.11
N GLN A 9 30.41 2.34 -15.26
CA GLN A 9 29.56 1.87 -16.34
C GLN A 9 28.11 2.07 -15.92
N ASP A 10 27.41 2.95 -16.63
CA ASP A 10 25.95 3.00 -16.60
C ASP A 10 25.44 1.70 -17.22
N VAL A 11 24.66 0.94 -16.44
CA VAL A 11 23.93 -0.21 -16.95
C VAL A 11 22.53 0.30 -17.30
N ASP A 12 22.24 0.30 -18.60
CA ASP A 12 20.92 0.54 -19.17
C ASP A 12 19.97 -0.58 -18.74
N ASP A 13 18.88 -0.24 -18.05
CA ASP A 13 17.76 -1.17 -17.87
C ASP A 13 16.55 -0.69 -18.66
N THR A 14 16.37 -1.37 -19.80
CA THR A 14 15.16 -1.32 -20.60
C THR A 14 14.25 -2.48 -20.17
N ALA A 15 13.05 -2.12 -19.72
CA ALA A 15 11.78 -2.81 -19.92
C ALA A 15 11.36 -4.04 -19.07
N GLU A 16 10.04 -4.00 -18.85
CA GLU A 16 9.07 -5.08 -18.62
C GLU A 16 8.74 -5.47 -17.17
N GLY A 17 7.45 -5.34 -16.86
CA GLY A 17 6.89 -5.60 -15.55
C GLY A 17 6.75 -7.09 -15.28
N ASP A 18 6.86 -7.44 -14.02
CA ASP A 18 6.24 -8.64 -13.50
C ASP A 18 5.88 -8.45 -12.02
N LEU A 19 4.72 -8.97 -11.64
CA LEU A 19 4.22 -9.00 -10.27
C LEU A 19 5.00 -10.07 -9.51
N GLY A 20 6.20 -9.71 -9.05
CA GLY A 20 7.06 -10.57 -8.25
C GLY A 20 7.46 -9.90 -6.95
N LEU A 21 7.08 -10.51 -5.82
CA LEU A 21 7.71 -10.29 -4.52
C LEU A 21 9.20 -10.65 -4.62
N SER A 22 10.00 -9.70 -5.08
CA SER A 22 11.45 -9.77 -4.99
C SER A 22 11.87 -8.81 -3.90
N ASP A 23 12.19 -9.36 -2.72
CA ASP A 23 13.10 -8.76 -1.74
C ASP A 23 14.48 -8.66 -2.40
N GLU A 24 14.60 -7.79 -3.39
CA GLU A 24 15.87 -7.43 -3.98
C GLU A 24 16.45 -6.35 -3.07
N TYR A 25 17.20 -6.81 -2.08
CA TYR A 25 18.07 -5.99 -1.24
C TYR A 25 19.02 -5.21 -2.16
N ASP A 26 18.55 -4.05 -2.62
CA ASP A 26 19.32 -3.06 -3.35
C ASP A 26 20.31 -2.45 -2.35
N ARG A 27 21.36 -3.22 -2.01
CA ARG A 27 22.58 -2.73 -1.36
C ARG A 27 23.29 -1.83 -2.37
N ARG A 28 22.72 -0.66 -2.62
CA ARG A 28 23.48 0.46 -3.15
C ARG A 28 24.62 0.66 -2.17
N ARG A 29 25.82 0.27 -2.60
CA ARG A 29 27.06 0.44 -1.85
C ARG A 29 27.19 1.94 -1.60
N CYS A 30 26.78 2.38 -0.43
CA CYS A 30 27.15 3.66 0.08
C CYS A 30 28.67 3.62 0.30
N CYS A 31 29.43 4.19 -0.64
CA CYS A 31 30.87 4.35 -0.50
C CYS A 31 31.15 5.10 0.81
N PRO A 32 32.12 4.64 1.62
CA PRO A 32 32.49 5.36 2.81
C PRO A 32 33.04 6.74 2.41
N PRO A 33 32.80 7.80 3.20
CA PRO A 33 33.51 9.04 2.99
C PRO A 33 35.00 8.76 3.22
N SER A 34 35.83 9.03 2.20
CA SER A 34 37.28 9.10 2.34
C SER A 34 37.61 10.35 3.16
N ALA A 35 37.43 10.26 4.48
CA ALA A 35 37.82 11.32 5.39
C ALA A 35 39.35 11.36 5.46
N SER A 36 39.94 12.33 4.75
CA SER A 36 41.30 12.77 5.01
C SER A 36 41.39 13.28 6.45
N MET A 37 42.55 13.09 7.06
CA MET A 37 42.83 13.34 8.48
C MET A 37 42.69 14.81 8.92
N GLU A 38 42.28 15.74 8.04
CA GLU A 38 42.43 17.18 8.25
C GLU A 38 41.13 17.90 8.67
N ASP A 39 39.94 17.30 8.50
CA ASP A 39 38.67 18.06 8.62
C ASP A 39 37.93 17.97 9.97
N LEU A 40 38.47 17.30 11.00
CA LEU A 40 37.76 17.17 12.30
C LEU A 40 38.42 17.89 13.49
N SER A 41 39.32 18.83 13.23
CA SER A 41 39.94 19.68 14.28
C SER A 41 38.98 20.71 14.92
N ARG A 42 37.67 20.69 14.61
CA ARG A 42 36.74 21.78 14.99
C ARG A 42 35.58 21.44 15.93
N THR A 43 35.48 20.23 16.47
CA THR A 43 34.50 19.92 17.53
C THR A 43 35.19 19.31 18.75
N LEU A 44 36.04 20.14 19.36
CA LEU A 44 36.54 19.91 20.71
C LEU A 44 35.45 20.31 21.71
N ILE A 45 34.83 19.32 22.36
CA ILE A 45 34.40 19.46 23.75
C ILE A 45 35.31 18.54 24.55
N VAL A 46 36.45 19.09 24.99
CA VAL A 46 37.29 18.47 26.01
C VAL A 46 36.92 19.14 27.32
N SER A 47 36.20 18.41 28.18
CA SER A 47 36.08 18.78 29.58
C SER A 47 37.45 18.61 30.28
N PRO A 48 37.87 19.56 31.12
CA PRO A 48 39.14 19.47 31.81
C PRO A 48 38.97 18.63 33.08
N VAL A 49 39.58 17.44 33.11
CA VAL A 49 39.84 16.73 34.37
C VAL A 49 41.33 16.89 34.70
N LEU A 50 41.57 17.89 35.55
CA LEU A 50 42.46 17.90 36.72
C LEU A 50 43.72 17.02 36.64
N SER A 51 44.88 17.67 36.53
CA SER A 51 45.81 17.90 37.66
C SER A 51 46.49 16.65 38.21
N ALA A 52 47.77 16.51 37.89
CA ALA A 52 48.88 16.68 38.83
C ALA A 52 50.06 15.79 38.38
N ALA A 53 50.91 16.33 37.51
CA ALA A 53 52.31 15.92 37.46
C ALA A 53 53.10 17.11 37.99
N SER A 54 53.28 17.09 39.31
CA SER A 54 54.21 17.94 40.03
C SER A 54 55.57 17.93 39.34
N SER A 55 56.05 19.14 39.05
CA SER A 55 57.44 19.50 38.86
C SER A 55 58.40 18.56 39.62
N PHE A 56 59.18 17.79 38.88
CA PHE A 56 60.36 17.10 39.39
C PHE A 56 61.63 17.83 38.96
N ASP A 57 61.58 19.17 38.91
CA ASP A 57 62.75 20.04 38.65
C ASP A 57 63.14 20.87 39.88
N SER A 58 62.72 20.46 41.07
CA SER A 58 63.03 21.16 42.33
C SER A 58 63.89 20.36 43.32
N LEU A 59 64.56 19.27 42.88
CA LEU A 59 65.42 18.46 43.75
C LEU A 59 66.89 18.37 43.30
N LEU A 60 67.39 19.39 42.61
CA LEU A 60 68.83 19.64 42.43
C LEU A 60 69.27 21.04 42.90
N GLY A 61 68.40 21.77 43.59
CA GLY A 61 68.62 23.15 44.01
C GLY A 61 68.43 23.36 45.50
N ALA A 62 69.20 22.67 46.33
CA ALA A 62 69.42 23.08 47.71
C ALA A 62 70.93 23.08 47.95
N ASN A 63 71.56 24.15 47.45
CA ASN A 63 72.84 24.62 47.95
C ASN A 63 72.74 24.76 49.47
N GLY A 64 73.22 23.74 50.18
CA GLY A 64 73.76 23.96 51.51
C GLY A 64 75.02 24.80 51.33
N HIS A 65 74.87 26.13 51.34
CA HIS A 65 75.95 27.03 51.68
C HIS A 65 76.43 26.67 53.09
N GLN A 66 77.35 25.73 53.20
CA GLN A 66 78.27 25.73 54.32
C GLN A 66 79.34 26.77 53.98
N SER A 67 79.18 27.95 54.56
CA SER A 67 80.26 28.91 54.68
C SER A 67 81.47 28.20 55.27
N TRP A 68 82.53 28.03 54.48
CA TRP A 68 83.81 27.64 55.02
C TRP A 68 84.38 28.87 55.74
N THR A 69 84.09 28.97 57.04
CA THR A 69 84.76 29.93 57.92
C THR A 69 86.17 29.41 58.18
N PRO A 70 87.25 30.18 57.89
CA PRO A 70 88.57 29.79 58.33
C PRO A 70 88.60 29.90 59.85
N SER A 71 88.76 28.77 60.53
CA SER A 71 89.04 28.77 61.97
C SER A 71 90.47 29.26 62.23
N PRO A 72 90.74 29.83 63.41
CA PRO A 72 91.82 30.76 63.64
C PRO A 72 93.20 30.10 63.75
N GLU A 73 94.21 30.91 63.46
CA GLU A 73 95.64 30.76 63.74
C GLU A 73 96.03 29.55 64.62
N PHE A 74 96.60 28.53 63.97
CA PHE A 74 97.30 27.44 64.63
C PHE A 74 98.63 27.94 65.18
N SER A 75 98.71 28.11 66.50
CA SER A 75 99.97 28.23 67.23
C SER A 75 100.66 26.87 67.31
N CYS A 76 101.95 26.85 67.01
CA CYS A 76 102.80 25.66 67.14
C CYS A 76 102.90 25.23 68.60
N GLN A 77 102.25 24.13 68.97
CA GLN A 77 102.62 23.38 70.16
C GLN A 77 102.38 21.87 69.99
N ASP A 78 103.45 21.15 70.30
CA ASP A 78 103.64 19.72 70.47
C ASP A 78 103.78 18.79 69.25
N ARG A 79 105.02 18.30 69.06
CA ARG A 79 105.53 17.64 67.83
C ARG A 79 105.70 16.14 67.98
N THR A 80 104.78 15.48 68.69
CA THR A 80 104.79 14.01 68.88
C THR A 80 103.44 13.32 68.64
N SER A 81 102.37 14.05 68.29
CA SER A 81 101.02 13.51 68.01
C SER A 81 100.55 13.63 66.54
N TYR A 82 101.46 13.95 65.61
CA TYR A 82 101.17 14.11 64.18
C TYR A 82 100.87 12.81 63.39
N PRO A 83 101.46 11.64 63.68
CA PRO A 83 101.21 10.45 62.85
C PRO A 83 99.80 9.85 63.06
N ASP A 84 99.22 9.99 64.25
CA ASP A 84 97.91 9.40 64.58
C ASP A 84 96.74 10.20 63.98
N GLU A 85 96.85 11.53 63.93
CA GLU A 85 95.85 12.38 63.27
C GLU A 85 95.89 12.23 61.74
N ILE A 86 97.10 12.11 61.16
CA ILE A 86 97.26 11.87 59.73
C ILE A 86 96.67 10.51 59.33
N THR A 87 96.88 9.46 60.13
CA THR A 87 96.31 8.13 59.86
C THR A 87 94.79 8.10 60.05
N PHE A 88 94.26 8.83 61.04
CA PHE A 88 92.82 9.01 61.22
C PHE A 88 92.17 9.71 60.00
N LEU A 89 92.71 10.84 59.56
CA LEU A 89 92.20 11.57 58.38
C LEU A 89 92.32 10.77 57.09
N GLN A 90 93.37 9.97 56.93
CA GLN A 90 93.49 9.02 55.82
C GLN A 90 92.39 7.95 55.86
N SER A 91 92.08 7.43 57.05
CA SER A 91 91.00 6.45 57.22
C SER A 91 89.62 7.06 56.90
N GLU A 92 89.35 8.28 57.35
CA GLU A 92 88.11 9.01 57.02
C GLU A 92 88.02 9.32 55.53
N LEU A 93 89.12 9.74 54.91
CA LEU A 93 89.18 9.98 53.47
C LEU A 93 88.86 8.71 52.68
N ASP A 94 89.40 7.56 53.10
CA ASP A 94 89.13 6.28 52.46
C ASP A 94 87.71 5.75 52.70
N ILE A 95 87.07 6.12 53.82
CA ILE A 95 85.64 5.89 54.05
C ILE A 95 84.81 6.79 53.13
N CYS A 96 85.12 8.08 53.05
CA CYS A 96 84.44 9.05 52.19
C CYS A 96 84.53 8.67 50.71
N LYS A 97 85.71 8.23 50.24
CA LYS A 97 85.88 7.72 48.87
C LYS A 97 85.00 6.49 48.59
N ARG A 98 84.95 5.54 49.52
CA ARG A 98 84.09 4.34 49.40
C ARG A 98 82.60 4.70 49.38
N LEU A 99 82.17 5.60 50.26
CA LEU A 99 80.79 6.08 50.31
C LEU A 99 80.41 6.84 49.03
N LEU A 100 81.30 7.68 48.52
CA LEU A 100 81.10 8.40 47.27
C LEU A 100 80.94 7.43 46.10
N ASN A 101 81.82 6.43 46.00
CA ASN A 101 81.72 5.38 44.98
C ASN A 101 80.40 4.60 45.08
N ALA A 102 79.97 4.23 46.29
CA ALA A 102 78.68 3.57 46.51
C ALA A 102 77.50 4.44 46.06
N LYS A 103 77.53 5.76 46.33
CA LYS A 103 76.51 6.71 45.85
C LYS A 103 76.51 6.81 44.31
N TYR A 104 77.67 6.87 43.67
CA TYR A 104 77.77 6.87 42.21
C TYR A 104 77.18 5.60 41.59
N LEU A 105 77.48 4.43 42.16
CA LEU A 105 76.92 3.16 41.70
C LEU A 105 75.40 3.12 41.87
N ALA A 106 74.88 3.59 43.02
CA ALA A 106 73.43 3.67 43.25
C ALA A 106 72.74 4.63 42.26
N ALA A 107 73.32 5.81 42.03
CA ALA A 107 72.81 6.78 41.05
C ALA A 107 72.82 6.20 39.62
N HIS A 108 73.87 5.46 39.26
CA HIS A 108 73.96 4.79 37.96
C HIS A 108 72.87 3.72 37.78
N ILE A 109 72.58 2.93 38.82
CA ILE A 109 71.50 1.93 38.79
C ILE A 109 70.14 2.61 38.62
N LEU A 110 69.87 3.68 39.37
CA LEU A 110 68.62 4.44 39.28
C LEU A 110 68.45 5.09 37.91
N LEU A 111 69.50 5.67 37.34
CA LEU A 111 69.45 6.24 35.99
C LEU A 111 69.11 5.16 34.94
N LYS A 112 69.73 3.97 35.06
CA LYS A 112 69.43 2.85 34.18
C LYS A 112 67.97 2.38 34.31
N GLN A 113 67.42 2.37 35.51
CA GLN A 113 66.00 2.05 35.74
C GLN A 113 65.08 3.14 35.18
N LEU A 114 65.41 4.42 35.40
CA LEU A 114 64.64 5.55 34.89
C LEU A 114 64.57 5.53 33.35
N LEU A 115 65.68 5.25 32.68
CA LEU A 115 65.71 5.12 31.21
C LEU A 115 64.80 3.98 30.73
N LYS A 116 64.83 2.82 31.39
CA LYS A 116 63.94 1.69 31.06
C LYS A 116 62.46 2.05 31.24
N VAL A 117 62.11 2.66 32.37
CA VAL A 117 60.72 3.10 32.63
C VAL A 117 60.27 4.15 31.61
N SER A 118 61.17 5.07 31.22
CA SER A 118 60.90 6.07 30.17
C SER A 118 60.62 5.41 28.82
N GLU A 119 61.43 4.41 28.44
CA GLU A 119 61.25 3.66 27.20
C GLU A 119 59.95 2.83 27.21
N GLU A 120 59.66 2.13 28.32
CA GLU A 120 58.42 1.38 28.50
C GLU A 120 57.19 2.29 28.42
N LYS A 121 57.26 3.49 29.01
CA LYS A 121 56.20 4.50 28.92
C LYS A 121 55.99 4.98 27.48
N GLU A 122 57.08 5.25 26.75
CA GLU A 122 57.00 5.70 25.36
C GLU A 122 56.44 4.61 24.45
N GLN A 123 56.86 3.35 24.64
CA GLN A 123 56.28 2.20 23.94
C GLN A 123 54.79 2.03 24.27
N GLY A 124 54.41 2.17 25.55
CA GLY A 124 53.02 2.15 25.99
C GLY A 124 52.18 3.25 25.34
N ASN A 125 52.70 4.47 25.26
CA ASN A 125 52.05 5.59 24.57
C ASN A 125 51.81 5.31 23.09
N LYS A 126 52.80 4.75 22.37
CA LYS A 126 52.66 4.37 20.96
C LYS A 126 51.55 3.33 20.76
N ILE A 127 51.51 2.30 21.60
CA ILE A 127 50.47 1.27 21.56
C ILE A 127 49.09 1.88 21.83
N ASN A 128 48.99 2.76 22.83
CA ASN A 128 47.74 3.44 23.17
C ASN A 128 47.26 4.36 22.03
N HIS A 129 48.17 5.10 21.38
CA HIS A 129 47.84 5.91 20.20
C HIS A 129 47.29 5.08 19.04
N LEU A 130 47.87 3.91 18.77
CA LEU A 130 47.36 3.00 17.73
C LEU A 130 45.97 2.48 18.08
N LYS A 131 45.76 2.03 19.33
CA LYS A 131 44.44 1.58 19.80
C LYS A 131 43.40 2.69 19.71
N PHE A 132 43.74 3.91 20.12
CA PHE A 132 42.85 5.06 20.03
C PHE A 132 42.47 5.35 18.58
N ARG A 133 43.45 5.32 17.66
CA ARG A 133 43.21 5.52 16.23
C ARG A 133 42.28 4.44 15.66
N ASP A 134 42.48 3.19 16.03
CA ASP A 134 41.69 2.08 15.50
C ASP A 134 40.26 2.11 16.06
N LEU A 135 40.08 2.39 17.36
CA LEU A 135 38.77 2.62 17.98
C LEU A 135 38.04 3.82 17.37
N PHE A 136 38.76 4.90 17.06
CA PHE A 136 38.16 6.08 16.43
C PHE A 136 37.64 5.78 15.02
N LYS A 137 38.34 4.94 14.25
CA LYS A 137 37.86 4.46 12.95
C LYS A 137 36.60 3.62 13.10
N GLU A 138 36.61 2.67 14.04
CA GLU A 138 35.44 1.83 14.31
C GLU A 138 34.22 2.66 14.74
N LEU A 139 34.41 3.65 15.62
CA LEU A 139 33.37 4.59 16.03
C LEU A 139 32.78 5.33 14.81
N ASN A 140 33.63 5.86 13.93
CA ASN A 140 33.16 6.54 12.71
C ASN A 140 32.41 5.60 11.77
N THR A 141 32.89 4.36 11.60
CA THR A 141 32.21 3.35 10.78
C THR A 141 30.84 3.02 11.36
N LEU A 142 30.75 2.74 12.66
CA LEU A 142 29.48 2.43 13.32
C LEU A 142 28.51 3.62 13.28
N GLN A 143 29.01 4.84 13.45
CA GLN A 143 28.18 6.03 13.36
C GLN A 143 27.59 6.23 11.95
N TYR A 144 28.38 5.95 10.92
CA TYR A 144 27.91 5.98 9.54
C TYR A 144 26.87 4.89 9.25
N GLU A 145 27.14 3.66 9.69
CA GLU A 145 26.20 2.54 9.55
C GLU A 145 24.86 2.85 10.23
N LEU A 146 24.91 3.42 11.45
CA LEU A 146 23.72 3.83 12.19
C LEU A 146 22.93 4.90 11.41
N GLN A 147 23.59 5.93 10.88
CA GLN A 147 22.92 6.95 10.06
C GLN A 147 22.28 6.37 8.80
N CYS A 148 22.96 5.45 8.11
CA CYS A 148 22.40 4.76 6.95
C CYS A 148 21.17 3.94 7.32
N MET A 149 21.21 3.22 8.45
CA MET A 149 20.09 2.43 8.94
C MET A 149 18.89 3.31 9.33
N GLU A 150 19.13 4.42 10.01
CA GLU A 150 18.10 5.39 10.39
C GLU A 150 17.40 5.96 9.15
N GLU A 151 18.16 6.40 8.14
CA GLU A 151 17.59 6.95 6.91
C GLU A 151 16.83 5.89 6.12
N HIS A 152 17.37 4.67 6.01
CA HIS A 152 16.67 3.56 5.38
C HIS A 152 15.34 3.24 6.08
N LEU A 153 15.33 3.20 7.42
CA LEU A 153 14.11 2.97 8.20
C LEU A 153 13.10 4.10 7.97
N ARG A 154 13.55 5.36 7.96
CA ARG A 154 12.71 6.53 7.70
C ARG A 154 12.04 6.45 6.33
N ILE A 155 12.80 6.13 5.28
CA ILE A 155 12.28 5.98 3.91
C ILE A 155 11.27 4.83 3.85
N SER A 156 11.60 3.68 4.44
CA SER A 156 10.72 2.51 4.48
C SER A 156 9.40 2.83 5.17
N GLN A 157 9.46 3.45 6.35
CA GLN A 157 8.26 3.88 7.09
C GLN A 157 7.40 4.85 6.27
N GLN A 158 8.01 5.82 5.60
CA GLN A 158 7.28 6.76 4.74
C GLN A 158 6.58 6.03 3.58
N SER A 159 7.27 5.12 2.90
CA SER A 159 6.69 4.32 1.81
C SER A 159 5.49 3.50 2.28
N TRP A 160 5.57 2.90 3.47
CA TRP A 160 4.45 2.14 4.05
C TRP A 160 3.28 3.04 4.42
N LEU A 161 3.54 4.23 4.95
CA LEU A 161 2.49 5.22 5.23
C LEU A 161 1.78 5.67 3.94
N ASP A 162 2.53 5.95 2.88
CA ASP A 162 1.97 6.37 1.59
C ASP A 162 1.09 5.27 0.97
N LYS A 163 1.56 4.01 1.00
CA LYS A 163 0.77 2.84 0.57
C LYS A 163 -0.52 2.68 1.38
N LEU A 164 -0.43 2.84 2.70
CA LEU A 164 -1.60 2.74 3.57
C LEU A 164 -2.62 3.85 3.25
N ASN A 165 -2.15 5.08 3.07
CA ASN A 165 -3.00 6.22 2.70
C ASN A 165 -3.73 5.97 1.38
N SER A 166 -3.02 5.52 0.34
CA SER A 166 -3.60 5.17 -0.95
C SER A 166 -4.68 4.09 -0.82
N ILE A 167 -4.42 3.00 -0.08
CA ILE A 167 -5.41 1.94 0.16
C ILE A 167 -6.62 2.46 0.94
N MET A 168 -6.42 3.39 1.89
CA MET A 168 -7.53 4.00 2.62
C MET A 168 -8.42 4.85 1.69
N GLU A 169 -7.81 5.63 0.80
CA GLU A 169 -8.53 6.43 -0.20
C GLU A 169 -9.34 5.55 -1.15
N GLU A 170 -8.72 4.50 -1.71
CA GLU A 170 -9.41 3.51 -2.56
C GLU A 170 -10.57 2.83 -1.82
N ASN A 171 -10.38 2.46 -0.55
CA ASN A 171 -11.44 1.89 0.27
C ASN A 171 -12.59 2.86 0.51
N LEU A 172 -12.30 4.15 0.69
CA LEU A 172 -13.33 5.18 0.82
C LEU A 172 -14.13 5.33 -0.47
N GLU A 173 -13.45 5.38 -1.62
CA GLU A 173 -14.08 5.44 -2.93
C GLU A 173 -14.96 4.20 -3.19
N ASN A 174 -14.44 3.01 -2.92
CA ASN A 174 -15.17 1.75 -3.08
C ASN A 174 -16.39 1.68 -2.17
N LYS A 175 -16.28 2.14 -0.92
CA LYS A 175 -17.44 2.25 -0.01
C LYS A 175 -18.49 3.21 -0.56
N ALA A 176 -18.09 4.33 -1.16
CA ALA A 176 -19.03 5.28 -1.78
C ALA A 176 -19.73 4.65 -3.00
N LYS A 177 -18.98 3.97 -3.88
CA LYS A 177 -19.53 3.23 -5.04
C LYS A 177 -20.53 2.16 -4.59
N LEU A 178 -20.19 1.36 -3.58
CA LEU A 178 -21.08 0.34 -3.02
C LEU A 178 -22.37 0.94 -2.45
N LYS A 179 -22.29 2.07 -1.75
CA LYS A 179 -23.48 2.77 -1.25
C LYS A 179 -24.38 3.24 -2.41
N ALA A 180 -23.79 3.87 -3.43
CA ALA A 180 -24.53 4.30 -4.61
C ALA A 180 -25.21 3.13 -5.33
N GLN A 181 -24.50 2.01 -5.53
CA GLN A 181 -25.06 0.78 -6.11
C GLN A 181 -26.16 0.16 -5.23
N SER A 182 -26.01 0.19 -3.91
CA SER A 182 -27.06 -0.26 -2.99
C SER A 182 -28.34 0.58 -3.13
N GLU A 183 -28.20 1.89 -3.27
CA GLU A 183 -29.33 2.79 -3.49
C GLU A 183 -30.01 2.56 -4.85
N THR A 184 -29.25 2.33 -5.92
CA THR A 184 -29.84 2.00 -7.23
C THR A 184 -30.59 0.66 -7.19
N ILE A 185 -30.02 -0.37 -6.54
CA ILE A 185 -30.69 -1.65 -6.34
C ILE A 185 -31.99 -1.48 -5.55
N LYS A 186 -31.99 -0.67 -4.48
CA LYS A 186 -33.21 -0.38 -3.71
C LYS A 186 -34.28 0.29 -4.59
N LYS A 187 -33.91 1.28 -5.41
CA LYS A 187 -34.83 1.94 -6.35
C LYS A 187 -35.40 0.97 -7.37
N LEU A 188 -34.55 0.16 -8.00
CA LEU A 188 -34.96 -0.86 -8.97
C LEU A 188 -35.86 -1.94 -8.34
N THR A 189 -35.57 -2.34 -7.10
CA THR A 189 -36.39 -3.30 -6.37
C THR A 189 -37.77 -2.73 -6.10
N TYR A 190 -37.85 -1.45 -5.70
CA TYR A 190 -39.10 -0.74 -5.50
C TYR A 190 -39.92 -0.65 -6.80
N THR A 191 -39.31 -0.20 -7.91
CA THR A 191 -40.01 -0.09 -9.20
C THR A 191 -40.49 -1.45 -9.70
N ALA A 192 -39.66 -2.50 -9.58
CA ALA A 192 -40.06 -3.86 -9.93
C ALA A 192 -41.24 -4.36 -9.08
N GLN A 193 -41.31 -4.01 -7.79
CA GLN A 193 -42.46 -4.34 -6.95
C GLN A 193 -43.72 -3.58 -7.38
N VAL A 194 -43.62 -2.30 -7.74
CA VAL A 194 -44.75 -1.51 -8.25
C VAL A 194 -45.28 -2.11 -9.56
N LEU A 195 -44.40 -2.35 -10.53
CA LEU A 195 -44.79 -2.94 -11.83
C LEU A 195 -45.41 -4.33 -11.68
N ARG A 196 -44.92 -5.15 -10.73
CA ARG A 196 -45.55 -6.44 -10.42
C ARG A 196 -46.99 -6.28 -9.92
N ARG A 197 -47.23 -5.31 -9.02
CA ARG A 197 -48.59 -5.01 -8.52
C ARG A 197 -49.50 -4.52 -9.63
N GLU A 198 -49.06 -3.57 -10.45
CA GLU A 198 -49.83 -3.08 -11.60
C GLU A 198 -50.19 -4.20 -12.58
N ARG A 199 -49.22 -5.10 -12.86
CA ARG A 199 -49.44 -6.28 -13.69
C ARG A 199 -50.46 -7.23 -13.08
N ASP A 200 -50.43 -7.45 -11.76
CA ASP A 200 -51.41 -8.29 -11.05
C ASP A 200 -52.82 -7.64 -11.04
N GLU A 201 -52.91 -6.32 -10.89
CA GLU A 201 -54.17 -5.55 -10.98
C GLU A 201 -54.79 -5.62 -12.38
N LEU A 202 -53.98 -5.46 -13.44
CA LEU A 202 -54.43 -5.56 -14.82
C LEU A 202 -54.89 -6.98 -15.18
N LEU A 203 -54.24 -8.02 -14.66
CA LEU A 203 -54.68 -9.41 -14.80
C LEU A 203 -56.04 -9.60 -14.13
N ALA A 204 -56.22 -9.12 -12.88
CA ALA A 204 -57.49 -9.21 -12.18
C ALA A 204 -58.63 -8.47 -12.91
N LEU A 205 -58.37 -7.30 -13.49
CA LEU A 205 -59.35 -6.57 -14.28
C LEU A 205 -59.74 -7.31 -15.58
N THR A 206 -58.77 -7.96 -16.23
CA THR A 206 -59.04 -8.78 -17.41
C THR A 206 -59.90 -10.00 -17.04
N ASP A 207 -59.57 -10.69 -15.95
CA ASP A 207 -60.33 -11.83 -15.44
C ASP A 207 -61.81 -11.49 -15.13
N VAL A 208 -62.07 -10.30 -14.55
CA VAL A 208 -63.43 -9.81 -14.29
C VAL A 208 -64.16 -9.52 -15.60
N LYS A 209 -63.53 -8.81 -16.55
CA LYS A 209 -64.15 -8.53 -17.86
C LYS A 209 -64.48 -9.81 -18.62
N GLU A 210 -63.59 -10.80 -18.61
CA GLU A 210 -63.84 -12.10 -19.22
C GLU A 210 -64.99 -12.84 -18.54
N ARG A 211 -65.11 -12.74 -17.21
CA ARG A 211 -66.24 -13.28 -16.45
C ARG A 211 -67.56 -12.59 -16.81
N ASP A 212 -67.58 -11.27 -16.95
CA ASP A 212 -68.77 -10.50 -17.31
C ASP A 212 -69.27 -10.88 -18.70
N VAL A 213 -68.36 -10.98 -19.68
CA VAL A 213 -68.70 -11.45 -21.04
C VAL A 213 -69.33 -12.84 -21.02
N TYR A 214 -68.78 -13.76 -20.20
CA TYR A 214 -69.34 -15.10 -20.03
C TYR A 214 -70.74 -15.08 -19.40
N LEU A 215 -70.92 -14.34 -18.31
CA LEU A 215 -72.21 -14.24 -17.62
C LEU A 215 -73.28 -13.65 -18.55
N GLN A 216 -72.93 -12.61 -19.31
CA GLN A 216 -73.83 -12.00 -20.28
C GLN A 216 -74.20 -12.99 -21.40
N SER A 217 -73.24 -13.77 -21.90
CA SER A 217 -73.50 -14.85 -22.85
C SER A 217 -74.36 -15.99 -22.29
N CYS A 218 -74.31 -16.21 -20.97
CA CYS A 218 -75.08 -17.25 -20.29
C CYS A 218 -76.51 -16.81 -19.96
N MET A 219 -76.71 -15.53 -19.57
CA MET A 219 -78.04 -14.98 -19.26
C MET A 219 -78.94 -14.92 -20.50
N ASP A 220 -78.39 -14.63 -21.68
CA ASP A 220 -79.14 -14.62 -22.94
C ASP A 220 -79.58 -16.03 -23.41
N LYS A 221 -79.12 -17.10 -22.77
CA LYS A 221 -79.24 -18.48 -23.28
C LYS A 221 -79.91 -19.47 -22.34
N PHE A 222 -80.46 -19.03 -21.20
CA PHE A 222 -81.16 -19.96 -20.29
C PHE A 222 -82.40 -20.62 -20.92
N ASP A 223 -82.91 -20.07 -22.04
CA ASP A 223 -84.05 -20.61 -22.80
C ASP A 223 -83.65 -21.30 -24.12
N GLU A 224 -82.38 -21.24 -24.54
CA GLU A 224 -81.91 -21.61 -25.89
C GLU A 224 -80.72 -22.58 -25.87
N TRP A 225 -80.62 -23.46 -24.86
CA TRP A 225 -79.60 -24.52 -24.83
C TRP A 225 -79.95 -25.74 -25.70
N CYS A 226 -81.14 -25.79 -26.29
CA CYS A 226 -81.60 -26.96 -27.04
C CYS A 226 -81.22 -26.95 -28.54
N ASP A 227 -80.84 -25.79 -29.11
CA ASP A 227 -80.55 -25.62 -30.56
C ASP A 227 -79.09 -25.19 -30.84
N SER A 228 -78.13 -25.81 -30.16
CA SER A 228 -76.71 -25.55 -30.43
C SER A 228 -76.28 -26.14 -31.78
N SER A 229 -75.83 -25.29 -32.71
CA SER A 229 -75.29 -25.72 -34.00
C SER A 229 -74.05 -26.61 -33.82
N SER A 230 -73.87 -27.61 -34.69
CA SER A 230 -72.71 -28.53 -34.65
C SER A 230 -71.35 -27.82 -34.65
N LEU A 231 -71.29 -26.65 -35.30
CA LEU A 231 -70.11 -25.79 -35.30
C LEU A 231 -69.83 -25.15 -33.93
N GLU A 232 -70.87 -24.77 -33.18
CA GLU A 232 -70.72 -24.20 -31.84
C GLU A 232 -70.17 -25.24 -30.86
N VAL A 233 -70.62 -26.48 -30.97
CA VAL A 233 -70.12 -27.62 -30.18
C VAL A 233 -68.67 -27.93 -30.53
N ALA A 234 -68.31 -27.91 -31.82
CA ALA A 234 -66.92 -28.13 -32.26
C ALA A 234 -65.97 -27.04 -31.74
N VAL A 235 -66.41 -25.77 -31.75
CA VAL A 235 -65.63 -24.65 -31.21
C VAL A 235 -65.46 -24.76 -29.69
N LEU A 236 -66.50 -25.19 -28.97
CA LEU A 236 -66.39 -25.44 -27.53
C LEU A 236 -65.39 -26.56 -27.21
N ALA A 237 -65.35 -27.61 -28.04
CA ALA A 237 -64.45 -28.75 -27.87
C ALA A 237 -63.00 -28.48 -28.31
N ALA A 238 -62.76 -27.44 -29.14
CA ALA A 238 -61.43 -27.11 -29.64
C ALA A 238 -60.52 -26.40 -28.61
N CYS A 239 -61.08 -25.86 -27.52
CA CYS A 239 -60.28 -25.27 -26.44
C CYS A 239 -59.50 -26.37 -25.71
N MET A 240 -58.16 -26.25 -25.64
CA MET A 240 -57.32 -27.17 -24.86
C MET A 240 -57.33 -26.87 -23.36
N CYS A 241 -57.81 -25.69 -22.94
CA CYS A 241 -58.00 -25.41 -21.53
C CYS A 241 -59.17 -26.26 -21.01
N ARG A 242 -59.02 -26.90 -19.85
CA ARG A 242 -60.09 -27.69 -19.23
C ARG A 242 -60.60 -26.96 -17.99
N GLY A 243 -61.92 -26.84 -17.86
CA GLY A 243 -62.54 -26.41 -16.61
C GLY A 243 -62.32 -27.46 -15.50
N PRO A 244 -62.49 -27.08 -14.22
CA PRO A 244 -62.28 -27.97 -13.08
C PRO A 244 -63.12 -29.27 -13.12
N ASN A 245 -64.24 -29.28 -13.85
CA ASN A 245 -65.15 -30.42 -14.00
C ASN A 245 -65.23 -30.97 -15.44
N GLN A 246 -64.22 -30.74 -16.29
CA GLN A 246 -64.26 -31.06 -17.73
C GLN A 246 -65.34 -30.30 -18.53
N GLU A 247 -65.92 -29.26 -17.95
CA GLU A 247 -66.79 -28.31 -18.64
C GLU A 247 -65.97 -27.45 -19.63
N PRO A 248 -66.58 -26.98 -20.75
CA PRO A 248 -65.93 -26.10 -21.69
C PRO A 248 -65.35 -24.87 -20.97
N CYS A 249 -64.09 -24.56 -21.28
CA CYS A 249 -63.36 -23.46 -20.66
C CYS A 249 -64.03 -22.10 -20.99
N LYS A 250 -63.82 -21.07 -20.17
CA LYS A 250 -64.34 -19.71 -20.47
C LYS A 250 -63.91 -19.20 -21.85
N CYS A 251 -62.67 -19.48 -22.24
CA CYS A 251 -62.16 -19.13 -23.57
C CYS A 251 -62.98 -19.83 -24.69
N ALA A 252 -63.40 -21.07 -24.47
CA ALA A 252 -64.20 -21.85 -25.42
C ALA A 252 -65.57 -21.19 -25.63
N HIS A 253 -66.22 -20.79 -24.54
CA HIS A 253 -67.50 -20.10 -24.59
C HIS A 253 -67.39 -18.74 -25.29
N ALA A 254 -66.35 -17.96 -24.99
CA ALA A 254 -66.11 -16.68 -25.66
C ALA A 254 -65.91 -16.85 -27.18
N VAL A 255 -65.11 -17.83 -27.60
CA VAL A 255 -64.86 -18.11 -29.03
C VAL A 255 -66.11 -18.65 -29.71
N SER A 256 -66.86 -19.55 -29.06
CA SER A 256 -68.14 -20.07 -29.56
C SER A 256 -69.16 -18.95 -29.79
N TYR A 257 -69.27 -18.02 -28.84
CA TYR A 257 -70.11 -16.83 -28.98
C TYR A 257 -69.70 -15.95 -30.18
N LYS A 258 -68.40 -15.66 -30.32
CA LYS A 258 -67.90 -14.89 -31.46
C LYS A 258 -68.11 -15.60 -32.80
N GLN A 259 -67.95 -16.92 -32.83
CA GLN A 259 -68.22 -17.71 -34.03
C GLN A 259 -69.69 -17.64 -34.45
N ARG A 260 -70.64 -17.71 -33.49
CA ARG A 260 -72.07 -17.53 -33.77
C ARG A 260 -72.35 -16.15 -34.36
N GLN A 261 -71.80 -15.09 -33.76
CA GLN A 261 -71.93 -13.73 -34.29
C GLN A 261 -71.37 -13.60 -35.71
N LEU A 262 -70.20 -14.20 -35.99
CA LEU A 262 -69.62 -14.23 -37.33
C LEU A 262 -70.53 -14.95 -38.32
N ASN A 263 -71.11 -16.08 -37.95
CA ASN A 263 -72.01 -16.83 -38.82
C ASN A 263 -73.27 -16.03 -39.15
N GLU A 264 -73.90 -15.38 -38.17
CA GLU A 264 -75.08 -14.53 -38.39
C GLU A 264 -74.78 -13.37 -39.33
N LEU A 265 -73.64 -12.70 -39.14
CA LEU A 265 -73.20 -11.62 -40.03
C LEU A 265 -72.89 -12.12 -41.44
N THR A 266 -72.24 -13.29 -41.55
CA THR A 266 -71.92 -13.92 -42.84
C THR A 266 -73.18 -14.26 -43.61
N GLU A 267 -74.20 -14.82 -42.95
CA GLU A 267 -75.48 -15.13 -43.59
C GLU A 267 -76.25 -13.87 -44.00
N ARG A 268 -76.21 -12.80 -43.20
CA ARG A 268 -76.77 -11.50 -43.60
C ARG A 268 -76.06 -10.93 -44.83
N ALA A 269 -74.72 -11.01 -44.87
CA ALA A 269 -73.93 -10.54 -46.01
C ALA A 269 -74.30 -11.30 -47.30
N LYS A 270 -74.35 -12.64 -47.25
CA LYS A 270 -74.78 -13.46 -48.40
C LYS A 270 -76.18 -13.11 -48.90
N LYS A 271 -77.12 -12.88 -47.99
CA LYS A 271 -78.49 -12.47 -48.36
C LYS A 271 -78.52 -11.11 -49.07
N LEU A 272 -77.73 -10.15 -48.59
CA LEU A 272 -77.60 -8.84 -49.22
C LEU A 272 -76.93 -8.94 -50.59
N GLU A 273 -75.89 -9.76 -50.73
CA GLU A 273 -75.25 -10.03 -52.02
C GLU A 273 -76.22 -10.66 -53.04
N ALA A 274 -77.01 -11.64 -52.61
CA ALA A 274 -78.03 -12.26 -53.45
C ALA A 274 -79.10 -11.23 -53.89
N GLN A 275 -79.58 -10.38 -52.97
CA GLN A 275 -80.50 -9.29 -53.30
C GLN A 275 -79.89 -8.27 -54.26
N MET A 276 -78.61 -7.93 -54.09
CA MET A 276 -77.90 -7.04 -55.00
C MET A 276 -77.78 -7.63 -56.41
N PHE A 277 -77.52 -8.93 -56.51
CA PHE A 277 -77.47 -9.64 -57.79
C PHE A 277 -78.84 -9.66 -58.48
N ASP A 278 -79.91 -9.95 -57.74
CA ASP A 278 -81.28 -9.93 -58.26
C ASP A 278 -81.71 -8.52 -58.70
N ASN A 279 -81.34 -7.49 -57.93
CA ASN A 279 -81.56 -6.09 -58.27
C ASN A 279 -80.79 -5.67 -59.54
N ALA A 280 -79.54 -6.12 -59.70
CA ALA A 280 -78.77 -5.87 -60.91
C ALA A 280 -79.40 -6.54 -62.14
N LYS A 281 -79.79 -7.81 -62.01
CA LYS A 281 -80.46 -8.56 -63.07
C LYS A 281 -81.80 -7.93 -63.47
N THR A 282 -82.61 -7.52 -62.51
CA THR A 282 -83.87 -6.83 -62.78
C THR A 282 -83.64 -5.48 -63.46
N SER A 283 -82.63 -4.71 -63.03
CA SER A 283 -82.21 -3.47 -63.71
C SER A 283 -81.79 -3.72 -65.16
N ASP A 284 -81.05 -4.79 -65.45
CA ASP A 284 -80.66 -5.17 -66.81
C ASP A 284 -81.88 -5.53 -67.67
N ILE A 285 -82.84 -6.27 -67.12
CA ILE A 285 -84.11 -6.60 -67.81
C ILE A 285 -84.90 -5.32 -68.14
N TYR A 286 -85.00 -4.39 -67.18
CA TYR A 286 -85.68 -3.11 -67.43
C TYR A 286 -84.94 -2.31 -68.51
N ARG A 287 -83.61 -2.24 -68.46
CA ARG A 287 -82.80 -1.57 -69.50
C ARG A 287 -83.08 -2.16 -70.88
N GLU A 288 -83.01 -3.48 -71.03
CA GLU A 288 -83.24 -4.15 -72.31
C GLU A 288 -84.69 -3.92 -72.82
N ALA A 289 -85.68 -3.98 -71.93
CA ALA A 289 -87.06 -3.68 -72.28
C ALA A 289 -87.23 -2.23 -72.76
N PHE A 290 -86.56 -1.26 -72.12
CA PHE A 290 -86.53 0.14 -72.55
C PHE A 290 -85.85 0.31 -73.91
N GLU A 291 -84.71 -0.34 -74.15
CA GLU A 291 -84.00 -0.31 -75.43
C GLU A 291 -84.87 -0.86 -76.58
N VAL A 292 -85.57 -1.97 -76.37
CA VAL A 292 -86.51 -2.54 -77.36
C VAL A 292 -87.65 -1.58 -77.68
N GLN A 293 -88.20 -0.90 -76.67
CA GLN A 293 -89.26 0.10 -76.89
C GLN A 293 -88.75 1.32 -77.67
N LEU A 294 -87.54 1.81 -77.38
CA LEU A 294 -86.91 2.91 -78.12
C LEU A 294 -86.63 2.52 -79.58
N ALA A 295 -86.11 1.32 -79.83
CA ALA A 295 -85.84 0.81 -81.18
C ALA A 295 -87.11 0.63 -82.01
N LYS A 296 -88.25 0.25 -81.41
CA LYS A 296 -89.55 0.20 -82.08
C LYS A 296 -90.08 1.57 -82.47
N LYS A 297 -89.88 2.60 -81.63
CA LYS A 297 -90.31 3.97 -81.93
C LYS A 297 -89.46 4.67 -83.00
N GLN A 298 -88.23 4.23 -83.25
CA GLN A 298 -87.35 4.78 -84.29
C GLN A 298 -87.55 4.14 -85.68
N LYS A 299 -88.28 3.03 -85.77
CA LYS A 299 -88.57 2.31 -87.03
C LYS A 299 -90.00 2.49 -87.55
N SER A 300 -90.80 3.32 -86.87
CA SER A 300 -92.12 3.81 -87.29
C SER A 300 -92.04 5.29 -87.65
#